data_AF-A0A8S3X0B8-F1
#
_entry.id   AF-A0A8S3X0B8-F1
#
_cell.length_a   1.000
_cell.length_b   1.000
_cell.length_c   1.000
_cell.angle_alpha   90.00
_cell.angle_beta   90.00
_cell.angle_gamma   90.00
#
_symmetry.space_group_name_H-M   'P 1'
#
loop_
_entity.id
_entity.type
_entity.pdbx_description
1 polymer ?
#
loop_
_entity_poly.entity_id
_entity_poly.type
_entity_poly.pdbx_seq_one_letter_code
_entity_poly.pdbx_strand_id
1 'polypeptide(L)'
;MEAKLKEYRALRRRKELIENAKATLEKSKEKIVNFLVPNFFTEMDKEKQEDELVLIENEEEPITSGLLIQPEENGDVTSEVSELESFEEATQESWRYFIIKWTIYFIIWLTLYILFLKLQFGAVYFIISVLVGIYLNTRTRPKKKGEVSAYSVFNENCVSIDGTLKAEQFEREIRYGAGSVR
;
A
#
# COMPACT_ATOMS: atom_id res chain seq x y z
N MET A 1 18.48 -39.94 35.59
CA MET A 1 17.81 -38.79 36.26
C MET A 1 18.19 -37.46 35.61
N GLU A 2 19.45 -37.28 35.21
CA GLU A 2 19.99 -36.03 34.63
C GLU A 2 19.38 -35.64 33.27
N ALA A 3 19.06 -36.60 32.41
CA ALA A 3 18.44 -36.34 31.10
C ALA A 3 17.07 -35.64 31.23
N LYS A 4 16.21 -36.12 32.13
CA LYS A 4 14.90 -35.50 32.43
C LYS A 4 15.04 -34.08 32.98
N LEU A 5 16.11 -33.82 33.72
CA LEU A 5 16.37 -32.51 34.33
C LEU A 5 16.89 -31.50 33.28
N LYS A 6 17.67 -31.97 32.29
CA LYS A 6 18.09 -31.18 31.13
C LYS A 6 16.91 -30.81 30.23
N GLU A 7 16.02 -31.77 29.95
CA GLU A 7 14.78 -31.53 29.21
C GLU A 7 13.89 -30.51 29.91
N TYR A 8 13.71 -30.64 31.24
CA TYR A 8 12.94 -29.69 32.03
C TYR A 8 13.50 -28.25 31.96
N ARG A 9 14.83 -28.09 32.06
CA ARG A 9 15.48 -26.77 31.92
C ARG A 9 15.30 -26.19 30.51
N ALA A 10 15.38 -27.02 29.47
CA ALA A 10 15.16 -26.59 28.09
C ALA A 10 13.70 -26.16 27.85
N LEU A 11 12.73 -26.90 28.39
CA LEU A 11 11.31 -26.55 28.32
C LEU A 11 11.01 -25.25 29.06
N ARG A 12 11.60 -25.07 30.25
CA ARG A 12 11.43 -23.84 31.05
C ARG A 12 11.97 -22.61 30.33
N ARG A 13 13.18 -22.68 29.76
CA ARG A 13 13.75 -21.57 28.96
C ARG A 13 12.88 -21.22 27.75
N ARG A 14 12.33 -22.21 27.06
CA ARG A 14 11.41 -21.97 25.93
C ARG A 14 10.15 -21.23 26.38
N LYS A 15 9.56 -21.62 27.51
CA LYS A 15 8.39 -20.92 28.08
C LYS A 15 8.71 -19.49 28.47
N GLU A 16 9.84 -19.27 29.14
CA GLU A 16 10.29 -17.91 29.54
C GLU A 16 10.51 -17.01 28.31
N LEU A 17 11.09 -17.54 27.22
CA LEU A 17 11.24 -16.79 25.97
C LEU A 17 9.89 -16.44 25.33
N ILE A 18 8.94 -17.36 25.34
CA ILE A 18 7.58 -17.13 24.80
C ILE A 18 6.84 -16.10 25.64
N GLU A 19 6.91 -16.18 26.97
CA GLU A 19 6.27 -15.21 27.87
C GLU A 19 6.88 -13.82 27.72
N ASN A 20 8.21 -13.72 27.64
CA ASN A 20 8.89 -12.44 27.40
C ASN A 20 8.53 -11.86 26.03
N ALA A 21 8.48 -12.69 24.98
CA ALA A 21 8.06 -12.25 23.65
C ALA A 21 6.58 -11.83 23.61
N LYS A 22 5.70 -12.52 24.34
CA LYS A 22 4.30 -12.14 24.48
C LYS A 22 4.16 -10.81 25.21
N ALA A 23 4.91 -10.62 26.30
CA ALA A 23 4.89 -9.38 27.06
C ALA A 23 5.42 -8.16 26.28
N THR A 24 6.45 -8.34 25.43
CA THR A 24 6.92 -7.26 24.55
C THR A 24 5.92 -6.95 23.44
N LEU A 25 5.22 -7.95 22.91
CA LEU A 25 4.17 -7.80 21.91
C LEU A 25 2.91 -7.11 22.47
N GLU A 26 2.46 -7.45 23.68
CA GLU A 26 1.33 -6.75 24.31
C GLU A 26 1.69 -5.28 24.57
N LYS A 27 2.91 -4.99 25.06
CA LYS A 27 3.39 -3.61 25.25
C LYS A 27 3.45 -2.82 23.94
N SER A 28 3.85 -3.44 22.82
CA SER A 28 3.86 -2.77 21.52
C SER A 28 2.45 -2.59 20.96
N LYS A 29 1.58 -3.58 21.15
CA LYS A 29 0.15 -3.52 20.80
C LYS A 29 -0.56 -2.39 21.56
N GLU A 30 -0.40 -2.28 22.87
CA GLU A 30 -1.00 -1.21 23.68
C GLU A 30 -0.54 0.18 23.21
N LYS A 31 0.76 0.36 22.93
CA LYS A 31 1.29 1.62 22.39
C LYS A 31 0.69 1.95 21.02
N ILE A 32 0.55 0.96 20.14
CA ILE A 32 -0.02 1.15 18.81
C ILE A 32 -1.52 1.45 18.91
N VAL A 33 -2.26 0.75 19.77
CA VAL A 33 -3.70 1.01 20.01
C VAL A 33 -3.90 2.43 20.54
N ASN A 34 -3.13 2.85 21.55
CA ASN A 34 -3.22 4.20 22.10
C ASN A 34 -2.79 5.29 21.12
N PHE A 35 -1.94 4.97 20.14
CA PHE A 35 -1.50 5.91 19.10
C PHE A 35 -2.47 5.97 17.90
N LEU A 36 -3.09 4.83 17.56
CA LEU A 36 -3.90 4.68 16.35
C LEU A 36 -5.40 4.90 16.61
N VAL A 37 -5.87 4.73 17.84
CA VAL A 37 -7.28 4.92 18.22
C VAL A 37 -7.43 6.28 18.90
N PRO A 38 -7.79 7.36 18.18
CA PRO A 38 -8.26 8.57 18.81
C PRO A 38 -9.61 8.31 19.52
N ASN A 39 -9.89 9.07 20.58
CA ASN A 39 -11.09 8.98 21.43
C ASN A 39 -12.46 9.03 20.70
N PHE A 40 -12.49 9.25 19.38
CA PHE A 40 -13.69 9.21 18.55
C PHE A 40 -14.21 7.78 18.29
N PHE A 41 -13.35 6.75 18.29
CA PHE A 41 -13.81 5.36 18.08
C PHE A 41 -14.47 4.75 19.33
N THR A 42 -14.20 5.29 20.52
CA THR A 42 -14.83 4.84 21.76
C THR A 42 -16.27 5.34 21.94
N GLU A 43 -16.68 6.40 21.24
CA GLU A 43 -18.07 6.89 21.23
C GLU A 43 -18.98 6.04 20.34
N MET A 44 -18.47 5.53 19.21
CA MET A 44 -19.28 4.73 18.26
C MET A 44 -19.73 3.36 18.80
N ASP A 45 -19.09 2.81 19.83
CA ASP A 45 -19.52 1.55 20.47
C ASP A 45 -20.52 1.81 21.62
N LYS A 46 -20.69 3.08 22.03
CA LYS A 46 -21.64 3.51 23.06
C LYS A 46 -22.99 3.91 22.47
N GLU A 47 -22.99 4.58 21.32
CA GLU A 47 -24.23 5.01 20.62
C GLU A 47 -25.12 3.83 20.23
N LYS A 48 -24.55 2.66 19.93
CA LYS A 48 -25.32 1.48 19.51
C LYS A 48 -26.25 0.91 20.61
N GLN A 49 -26.12 1.35 21.86
CA GLN A 49 -26.97 0.93 22.97
C GLN A 49 -28.08 1.95 23.29
N GLU A 50 -27.99 3.17 22.76
CA GLU A 50 -28.87 4.30 23.12
C GLU A 50 -29.93 4.59 22.04
N ASP A 51 -29.73 4.14 20.80
CA ASP A 51 -30.65 4.38 19.67
C ASP A 51 -32.04 3.67 19.77
N GLU A 52 -32.30 2.87 20.82
CA GLU A 52 -33.61 2.23 21.02
C GLU A 52 -34.58 3.06 21.89
N LEU A 53 -34.15 4.16 22.52
CA LEU A 53 -35.00 4.92 23.44
C LEU A 53 -34.97 6.43 23.15
N VAL A 54 -36.15 6.96 22.86
CA VAL A 54 -36.55 8.39 22.89
C VAL A 54 -36.59 9.08 21.51
N LEU A 55 -37.58 8.65 20.73
CA LEU A 55 -38.42 9.58 19.96
C LEU A 55 -39.18 10.51 20.93
N ILE A 56 -39.43 11.74 20.49
CA ILE A 56 -40.22 12.83 21.11
C ILE A 56 -39.36 13.78 21.97
N GLU A 57 -39.03 14.97 21.47
CA GLU A 57 -39.81 16.20 21.72
C GLU A 57 -39.14 17.42 21.04
N ASN A 58 -39.97 18.41 20.70
CA ASN A 58 -39.64 19.67 20.06
C ASN A 58 -38.79 20.60 20.95
N GLU A 59 -38.28 21.65 20.28
CA GLU A 59 -38.30 23.06 20.70
C GLU A 59 -36.96 23.72 21.13
N GLU A 60 -36.64 24.78 20.35
CA GLU A 60 -36.03 26.06 20.75
C GLU A 60 -34.52 26.21 21.08
N GLU A 61 -33.81 26.92 20.18
CA GLU A 61 -32.75 27.89 20.50
C GLU A 61 -33.31 29.09 21.31
N PRO A 62 -32.53 29.97 22.01
CA PRO A 62 -31.17 30.47 21.66
C PRO A 62 -30.25 30.82 22.87
N ILE A 63 -29.07 31.42 22.62
CA ILE A 63 -28.55 32.69 23.23
C ILE A 63 -27.00 32.80 23.10
N THR A 64 -26.58 33.69 22.19
CA THR A 64 -25.70 34.87 22.32
C THR A 64 -24.59 34.96 23.39
N SER A 65 -23.33 35.14 22.96
CA SER A 65 -22.30 36.12 23.43
C SER A 65 -20.92 35.75 22.81
N GLY A 66 -20.10 36.55 22.13
CA GLY A 66 -20.07 37.99 21.84
C GLY A 66 -18.83 38.66 22.45
N LEU A 67 -17.67 38.71 21.76
CA LEU A 67 -16.75 39.88 21.71
C LEU A 67 -15.54 39.78 20.72
N LEU A 68 -15.62 40.60 19.67
CA LEU A 68 -14.68 41.49 18.92
C LEU A 68 -13.16 41.25 18.62
N ILE A 69 -12.86 41.36 17.30
CA ILE A 69 -11.97 42.28 16.50
C ILE A 69 -10.45 42.34 16.83
N GLN A 70 -9.47 42.17 15.91
CA GLN A 70 -9.11 42.98 14.71
C GLN A 70 -8.30 42.20 13.63
N PRO A 71 -8.37 42.59 12.33
CA PRO A 71 -7.41 42.26 11.28
C PRO A 71 -6.44 43.43 10.99
N GLU A 72 -5.19 43.15 10.59
CA GLU A 72 -4.31 44.15 9.96
C GLU A 72 -3.54 43.48 8.80
N GLU A 73 -3.77 44.02 7.61
CA GLU A 73 -3.26 43.64 6.30
C GLU A 73 -2.28 44.73 5.88
N ASN A 74 -1.02 44.38 5.59
CA ASN A 74 -0.07 45.30 4.96
C ASN A 74 0.66 44.54 3.85
N GLY A 75 0.42 44.97 2.61
CA GLY A 75 1.21 44.60 1.44
C GLY A 75 2.30 45.63 1.18
N ASP A 76 3.45 45.16 0.69
CA ASP A 76 4.34 45.96 -0.15
C ASP A 76 5.11 45.04 -1.12
N VAL A 77 5.30 45.56 -2.34
CA VAL A 77 5.74 44.90 -3.56
C VAL A 77 7.22 45.22 -3.81
N THR A 78 8.07 44.21 -4.03
CA THR A 78 9.32 44.32 -4.83
C THR A 78 9.62 42.92 -5.42
N SER A 79 9.28 42.65 -6.67
CA SER A 79 10.05 42.87 -7.92
C SER A 79 11.43 42.16 -7.96
N GLU A 80 11.37 40.90 -8.40
CA GLU A 80 12.24 40.22 -9.39
C GLU A 80 13.77 40.47 -9.35
N VAL A 81 14.53 39.44 -8.94
CA VAL A 81 15.72 38.98 -9.68
C VAL A 81 15.83 37.45 -9.55
N SER A 82 15.37 36.77 -10.60
CA SER A 82 16.05 35.65 -11.28
C SER A 82 17.16 34.89 -10.52
N GLU A 83 16.78 33.92 -9.69
CA GLU A 83 17.58 32.72 -9.42
C GLU A 83 16.78 31.50 -9.87
N LEU A 84 16.60 31.41 -11.18
CA LEU A 84 16.12 30.21 -11.87
C LEU A 84 17.35 29.36 -12.21
N GLU A 85 18.12 29.00 -11.18
CA GLU A 85 19.18 27.99 -11.29
C GLU A 85 18.56 26.64 -10.97
N SER A 86 18.26 25.92 -12.06
CA SER A 86 18.37 24.47 -12.20
C SER A 86 18.89 23.71 -10.98
N PHE A 87 18.02 23.42 -10.02
CA PHE A 87 18.15 22.21 -9.23
C PHE A 87 17.56 21.07 -10.07
N GLU A 88 18.38 20.52 -10.96
CA GLU A 88 18.31 19.09 -11.24
C GLU A 88 18.65 18.36 -9.93
N GLU A 89 17.71 18.34 -8.98
CA GLU A 89 17.78 17.42 -7.86
C GLU A 89 17.74 16.02 -8.46
N ALA A 90 18.92 15.41 -8.57
CA ALA A 90 19.06 13.98 -8.63
C ALA A 90 18.39 13.44 -7.37
N THR A 91 17.08 13.17 -7.47
CA THR A 91 16.25 12.71 -6.36
C THR A 91 16.75 11.34 -5.94
N GLN A 92 17.69 11.33 -5.00
CA GLN A 92 17.93 10.20 -4.14
C GLN A 92 16.70 10.11 -3.22
N GLU A 93 15.57 9.69 -3.82
CA GLU A 93 14.31 9.42 -3.14
C GLU A 93 14.64 8.52 -1.96
N SER A 94 14.69 9.10 -0.77
CA SER A 94 15.01 8.34 0.41
C SER A 94 13.92 7.28 0.53
N TRP A 95 14.28 6.02 0.71
CA TRP A 95 13.31 4.90 0.78
C TRP A 95 12.12 5.20 1.72
N ARG A 96 12.34 6.03 2.73
CA ARG A 96 11.31 6.60 3.61
C ARG A 96 10.21 7.34 2.84
N TYR A 97 10.55 8.26 1.94
CA TYR A 97 9.57 8.98 1.11
C TYR A 97 8.77 8.04 0.24
N PHE A 98 9.42 7.06 -0.38
CA PHE A 98 8.73 6.05 -1.18
C PHE A 98 7.74 5.23 -0.34
N ILE A 99 8.15 4.77 0.83
CA ILE A 99 7.29 4.03 1.75
C ILE A 99 6.12 4.91 2.21
N ILE A 100 6.38 6.13 2.68
CA ILE A 100 5.35 7.06 3.14
C ILE A 100 4.33 7.33 2.03
N LYS A 101 4.81 7.69 0.83
CA LYS A 101 3.98 7.93 -0.35
C LYS A 101 3.09 6.73 -0.65
N TRP A 102 3.65 5.53 -0.69
CA TRP A 102 2.87 4.32 -1.00
C TRP A 102 1.89 3.95 0.12
N THR A 103 2.27 4.15 1.38
CA THR A 103 1.37 3.92 2.53
C THR A 103 0.17 4.86 2.52
N ILE A 104 0.34 6.13 2.15
CA ILE A 104 -0.77 7.09 2.03
C ILE A 104 -1.76 6.62 0.95
N TYR A 105 -1.26 6.25 -0.23
CA TYR A 105 -2.11 5.70 -1.29
C TYR A 105 -2.85 4.44 -0.84
N PHE A 106 -2.19 3.56 -0.10
CA PHE A 106 -2.79 2.33 0.41
C PHE A 106 -3.90 2.61 1.44
N ILE A 107 -3.70 3.57 2.36
CA ILE A 107 -4.71 3.95 3.36
C ILE A 107 -5.94 4.55 2.66
N ILE A 108 -5.76 5.45 1.70
CA ILE A 108 -6.85 6.04 0.92
C ILE A 108 -7.64 4.96 0.17
N TRP A 109 -6.94 4.00 -0.44
CA TRP A 109 -7.58 2.89 -1.12
C TRP A 109 -8.37 2.00 -0.15
N LEU A 110 -7.84 1.76 1.05
CA LEU A 110 -8.47 0.93 2.07
C LEU A 110 -9.72 1.60 2.66
N THR A 111 -9.69 2.92 2.89
CA THR A 111 -10.87 3.66 3.39
C THR A 111 -12.00 3.65 2.37
N LEU A 112 -11.69 3.86 1.08
CA LEU A 112 -12.64 3.68 -0.02
C LEU A 112 -13.21 2.26 -0.03
N TYR A 113 -12.37 1.24 0.12
CA TYR A 113 -12.82 -0.15 0.14
C TYR A 113 -13.81 -0.42 1.29
N ILE A 114 -13.54 0.08 2.51
CA ILE A 114 -14.44 -0.06 3.66
C ILE A 114 -15.78 0.64 3.39
N LEU A 115 -15.76 1.81 2.76
CA LEU A 115 -16.98 2.50 2.34
C LEU A 115 -17.81 1.62 1.38
N PHE A 116 -17.19 1.04 0.36
CA PHE A 116 -17.88 0.14 -0.58
C PHE A 116 -18.38 -1.17 0.06
N LEU A 117 -17.71 -1.67 1.11
CA LEU A 117 -18.22 -2.80 1.90
C LEU A 117 -19.53 -2.44 2.61
N LYS A 118 -19.66 -1.23 3.14
CA LYS A 118 -20.93 -0.74 3.73
C LYS A 118 -22.04 -0.63 2.69
N LEU A 119 -21.70 -0.24 1.46
CA LEU A 119 -22.64 -0.21 0.34
C LEU A 119 -22.97 -1.61 -0.24
N GLN A 120 -22.43 -2.71 0.32
CA GLN A 120 -22.52 -4.08 -0.22
C GLN A 120 -21.92 -4.26 -1.65
N PHE A 121 -21.21 -3.26 -2.15
CA PHE A 121 -20.55 -3.27 -3.47
C PHE A 121 -19.02 -3.48 -3.40
N GLY A 122 -18.50 -3.89 -2.23
CA GLY A 122 -17.06 -4.09 -2.02
C GLY A 122 -16.40 -5.05 -3.01
N ALA A 123 -17.09 -6.15 -3.39
CA ALA A 123 -16.57 -7.11 -4.36
C ALA A 123 -16.31 -6.47 -5.74
N VAL A 124 -17.20 -5.60 -6.20
CA VAL A 124 -17.06 -4.91 -7.49
C VAL A 124 -15.87 -3.95 -7.47
N TYR A 125 -15.75 -3.15 -6.41
CA TYR A 125 -14.60 -2.27 -6.21
C TYR A 125 -13.28 -3.05 -6.20
N PHE A 126 -13.24 -4.19 -5.50
CA PHE A 126 -12.06 -5.04 -5.42
C PHE A 126 -11.65 -5.58 -6.80
N ILE A 127 -12.60 -6.13 -7.57
CA ILE A 127 -12.32 -6.66 -8.92
C ILE A 127 -11.79 -5.56 -9.83
N ILE A 128 -12.42 -4.38 -9.83
CA ILE A 128 -11.96 -3.23 -10.63
C ILE A 128 -10.54 -2.83 -10.21
N SER A 129 -10.28 -2.75 -8.90
CA SER A 129 -8.95 -2.43 -8.39
C SER A 129 -7.88 -3.44 -8.82
N VAL A 130 -8.20 -4.73 -8.83
CA VAL A 130 -7.28 -5.78 -9.29
C VAL A 130 -7.04 -5.64 -10.79
N LEU A 131 -8.08 -5.40 -11.59
CA LEU A 131 -7.96 -5.16 -13.03
C LEU A 131 -7.07 -3.95 -13.33
N VAL A 132 -7.27 -2.84 -12.61
CA VAL A 132 -6.41 -1.65 -12.71
C VAL A 132 -4.97 -1.99 -12.30
N GLY A 133 -4.78 -2.77 -11.23
CA GLY A 133 -3.47 -3.25 -10.80
C GLY A 133 -2.76 -4.06 -11.88
N ILE A 134 -3.46 -5.00 -12.51
CA ILE A 134 -2.94 -5.78 -13.64
C ILE A 134 -2.61 -4.86 -14.82
N TYR A 135 -3.52 -3.96 -15.18
CA TYR A 135 -3.31 -3.02 -16.29
C TYR A 135 -2.07 -2.14 -16.09
N LEU A 136 -1.89 -1.58 -14.88
CA LEU A 136 -0.72 -0.77 -14.54
C LEU A 136 0.57 -1.59 -14.42
N ASN A 137 0.46 -2.86 -14.01
CA ASN A 137 1.60 -3.79 -13.97
C ASN A 137 2.01 -4.25 -15.36
N THR A 138 1.03 -4.44 -16.26
CA THR A 138 1.30 -4.74 -17.65
C THR A 138 1.97 -3.56 -18.33
N ARG A 139 2.90 -3.88 -19.23
CA ARG A 139 3.71 -2.89 -19.92
C ARG A 139 2.82 -1.96 -20.76
N THR A 140 2.58 -0.76 -20.23
CA THR A 140 1.82 0.30 -20.93
C THR A 140 2.75 1.30 -21.64
N ARG A 141 4.06 1.24 -21.38
CA ARG A 141 5.03 2.16 -21.99
C ARG A 141 5.37 1.76 -23.42
N PRO A 142 5.58 2.74 -24.33
CA PRO A 142 6.05 2.47 -25.68
C PRO A 142 7.35 1.66 -25.64
N LYS A 143 7.58 0.86 -26.69
CA LYS A 143 8.80 0.07 -26.81
C LYS A 143 10.02 0.98 -26.74
N LYS A 144 11.02 0.62 -25.94
CA LYS A 144 12.31 1.33 -26.01
C LYS A 144 12.96 1.00 -27.35
N LYS A 145 13.63 1.99 -27.93
CA LYS A 145 14.36 1.85 -29.19
C LYS A 145 15.43 0.76 -29.03
N GLY A 146 15.30 -0.34 -29.75
CA GLY A 146 16.23 -1.49 -29.72
C GLY A 146 15.78 -2.69 -28.88
N GLU A 147 14.59 -2.69 -28.29
CA GLU A 147 14.08 -3.90 -27.62
C GLU A 147 13.52 -4.92 -28.62
N VAL A 148 14.07 -6.13 -28.57
CA VAL A 148 13.63 -7.28 -29.37
C VAL A 148 12.18 -7.62 -29.02
N SER A 149 11.32 -7.67 -30.03
CA SER A 149 9.93 -8.06 -29.89
C SER A 149 9.75 -9.58 -29.85
N ALA A 150 8.64 -10.03 -29.26
CA ALA A 150 8.30 -11.44 -29.17
C ALA A 150 8.13 -12.13 -30.53
N TYR A 151 7.71 -11.39 -31.56
CA TYR A 151 7.54 -11.92 -32.90
C TYR A 151 8.68 -11.45 -33.80
N SER A 152 9.44 -12.40 -34.32
CA SER A 152 10.57 -12.14 -35.22
C SER A 152 10.21 -11.17 -36.37
N VAL A 153 8.98 -11.19 -36.89
CA VAL A 153 8.53 -10.30 -37.98
C VAL A 153 8.66 -8.80 -37.68
N PHE A 154 8.68 -8.41 -36.40
CA PHE A 154 8.83 -7.01 -36.00
C PHE A 154 10.26 -6.66 -35.54
N ASN A 155 11.20 -7.59 -35.63
CA ASN A 155 12.60 -7.38 -35.28
C ASN A 155 13.43 -7.15 -36.55
N GLU A 156 14.46 -6.32 -36.43
CA GLU A 156 15.45 -6.16 -37.49
C GLU A 156 16.05 -7.54 -37.84
N ASN A 157 16.17 -7.84 -39.13
CA ASN A 157 16.64 -9.12 -39.66
C ASN A 157 15.82 -10.37 -39.26
N CYS A 158 14.56 -10.20 -38.82
CA CYS A 158 13.69 -11.30 -38.43
C CYS A 158 14.28 -12.20 -37.33
N VAL A 159 15.04 -11.61 -36.39
CA VAL A 159 15.67 -12.36 -35.30
C VAL A 159 14.62 -12.73 -34.24
N SER A 160 14.56 -14.01 -33.82
CA SER A 160 13.73 -14.45 -32.69
C SER A 160 14.37 -14.12 -31.34
N ILE A 161 13.58 -13.89 -30.29
CA ILE A 161 14.12 -13.76 -28.93
C ILE A 161 14.83 -15.08 -28.55
N ASP A 162 15.95 -14.94 -27.84
CA ASP A 162 16.70 -16.07 -27.34
C ASP A 162 15.85 -16.92 -26.37
N GLY A 163 15.92 -18.24 -26.52
CA GLY A 163 15.04 -19.18 -25.81
C GLY A 163 13.66 -19.42 -26.43
N THR A 164 13.33 -18.81 -27.57
CA THR A 164 12.17 -19.24 -28.39
C THR A 164 12.55 -20.45 -29.22
N LEU A 165 11.65 -21.45 -29.34
CA LEU A 165 11.87 -22.60 -30.22
C LEU A 165 11.97 -22.15 -31.68
N LYS A 166 13.16 -22.32 -32.28
CA LYS A 166 13.36 -22.04 -33.71
C LYS A 166 12.76 -23.17 -34.54
N ALA A 167 12.11 -22.80 -35.65
CA ALA A 167 11.55 -23.78 -36.58
C ALA A 167 12.63 -24.76 -37.11
N GLU A 168 13.86 -24.27 -37.35
CA GLU A 168 14.98 -25.11 -37.78
C GLU A 168 15.36 -26.17 -36.72
N GLN A 169 15.31 -25.82 -35.44
CA GLN A 169 15.53 -26.78 -34.35
C GLN A 169 14.42 -27.84 -34.34
N PHE A 170 13.16 -27.41 -34.47
CA PHE A 170 12.03 -28.33 -34.52
C PHE A 170 12.09 -29.27 -35.74
N GLU A 171 12.47 -28.76 -36.90
CA GLU A 171 12.69 -29.59 -38.10
C GLU A 171 13.80 -30.62 -37.90
N ARG A 172 14.90 -30.23 -37.25
CA ARG A 172 16.02 -31.12 -36.94
C ARG A 172 15.63 -32.18 -35.93
N GLU A 173 14.88 -31.82 -34.89
CA GLU A 173 14.37 -32.76 -33.89
C GLU A 173 13.35 -33.74 -34.49
N ILE A 174 12.47 -33.29 -35.39
CA ILE A 174 11.54 -34.18 -36.10
C ILE A 174 12.29 -35.13 -37.05
N ARG A 175 13.26 -34.61 -37.81
CA ARG A 175 13.94 -35.38 -38.86
C ARG A 175 14.99 -36.34 -38.31
N TYR A 176 15.69 -35.96 -37.25
CA TYR A 176 16.86 -36.69 -36.73
C TYR A 176 16.70 -37.13 -35.27
N GLY A 177 15.56 -36.82 -34.64
CA GLY A 177 15.26 -37.16 -33.24
C GLY A 177 15.89 -36.20 -32.23
N ALA A 178 15.42 -36.28 -30.98
CA ALA A 178 15.81 -35.39 -29.88
C ALA A 178 17.32 -35.40 -29.52
N GLY A 179 18.09 -36.37 -30.02
CA GLY A 179 19.54 -36.46 -29.80
C GLY A 179 20.40 -35.69 -30.81
N SER A 180 19.79 -35.04 -31.80
CA SER A 180 20.51 -34.37 -32.91
C SER A 180 20.97 -32.94 -32.60
N VAL A 181 20.59 -32.36 -31.47
CA VAL A 181 20.90 -30.97 -31.11
C VAL A 181 22.01 -30.98 -30.05
N ARG A 182 23.23 -30.56 -30.43
CA ARG A 182 24.34 -30.20 -29.53
C ARG A 182 24.74 -28.77 -29.79
#